data_AF-A0A3A6P2I2-F1
#
_entry.id   AF-A0A3A6P2I2-F1
#
_cell.length_a   1.000
_cell.length_b   1.000
_cell.length_c   1.000
_cell.angle_alpha   90.00
_cell.angle_beta   90.00
_cell.angle_gamma   90.00
#
_symmetry.space_group_name_H-M   'P 1'
#
loop_
_entity.id
_entity.type
_entity.pdbx_description
1 polymer ?
#
loop_
_entity_poly.entity_id
_entity_poly.type
_entity_poly.pdbx_seq_one_letter_code
_entity_poly.pdbx_strand_id
1 'polypeptide(L)'
;MSGSLAARIDSGRCIGCGLCVAVCPDRTLCLTGDKAAVCGTECISCGHCQAVCPTGAVSVSPAAMDFATFREELHWLPFGDFDLVSLVRLMRSRRSCRNFTEQPVSLDLLEDLVRIGTTAPSGTNSQGWTFTIVEPREEVIRFGNQVAAFFSRLNNLAANPLLRLASRLFAGDRLGRYYRSYYPTIARGLAEWREQGRDRLFHGAPAVMLVGGRDDASCPAEDAMLASQNILLAAHAMGLGTCLIGFAVEAIRHEPALKARLVIPVGESIYAVIALGYPAEKYQQVCGRKAVTPRYPRLAD
;
A
#
# COMPACT_ATOMS: atom_id res chain seq x y z
N MET A 1 -11.07 23.05 0.01
CA MET A 1 -9.62 23.20 -0.28
C MET A 1 -9.48 24.39 -1.21
N SER A 2 -8.93 25.50 -0.74
CA SER A 2 -8.80 26.75 -1.50
C SER A 2 -7.32 27.15 -1.63
N GLY A 3 -6.86 27.34 -2.87
CA GLY A 3 -5.53 27.86 -3.26
C GLY A 3 -4.56 26.75 -3.69
N SER A 4 -3.82 26.82 -4.79
CA SER A 4 -3.72 27.77 -5.91
C SER A 4 -2.94 27.09 -7.05
N LEU A 5 -3.43 27.18 -8.29
CA LEU A 5 -2.70 27.00 -9.57
C LEU A 5 -1.44 26.11 -9.56
N ALA A 6 -1.63 24.83 -9.88
CA ALA A 6 -0.57 23.83 -9.86
C ALA A 6 0.24 23.68 -11.17
N ALA A 7 -0.27 24.17 -12.30
CA ALA A 7 0.45 24.13 -13.57
C ALA A 7 1.00 25.53 -13.91
N ARG A 8 2.27 25.60 -14.34
CA ARG A 8 2.91 26.81 -14.84
C ARG A 8 3.39 26.60 -16.26
N ILE A 9 3.22 27.61 -17.12
CA ILE A 9 3.65 27.59 -18.52
C ILE A 9 4.75 28.64 -18.73
N ASP A 10 5.89 28.20 -19.25
CA ASP A 10 6.94 29.06 -19.78
C ASP A 10 6.64 29.37 -21.26
N SER A 11 6.11 30.57 -21.52
CA SER A 11 5.78 31.03 -22.87
C SER A 11 6.98 31.13 -23.82
N GLY A 12 8.19 31.29 -23.27
CA GLY A 12 9.43 31.35 -24.05
C GLY A 12 9.84 29.99 -24.62
N ARG A 13 9.55 28.91 -23.89
CA ARG A 13 9.81 27.52 -24.33
C ARG A 13 8.62 26.87 -25.03
N CYS A 14 7.42 27.39 -24.81
CA CYS A 14 6.20 26.83 -25.40
C CYS A 14 6.20 27.02 -26.93
N ILE A 15 5.95 25.95 -27.68
CA ILE A 15 5.87 25.96 -29.15
C ILE A 15 4.43 25.89 -29.68
N GLY A 16 3.41 25.98 -28.81
CA GLY A 16 2.00 26.01 -29.23
C GLY A 16 1.40 24.68 -29.70
N CYS A 17 2.09 23.54 -29.51
CA CYS A 17 1.64 22.23 -30.04
C CYS A 17 0.32 21.69 -29.45
N GLY A 18 -0.17 22.23 -28.33
CA GLY A 18 -1.44 21.85 -27.73
C GLY A 18 -1.49 20.49 -27.00
N LEU A 19 -0.40 19.71 -26.97
CA LEU A 19 -0.38 18.39 -26.31
C LEU A 19 -0.79 18.45 -24.82
N CYS A 20 -0.30 19.46 -24.09
CA CYS A 20 -0.64 19.66 -22.67
C CYS A 20 -2.15 19.93 -22.45
N VAL A 21 -2.83 20.52 -23.43
CA VAL A 21 -4.28 20.78 -23.40
C VAL A 21 -5.03 19.47 -23.61
N ALA A 22 -4.60 18.67 -24.60
CA ALA A 22 -5.25 17.40 -24.94
C ALA A 22 -5.20 16.37 -23.80
N VAL A 23 -4.11 16.33 -23.02
CA VAL A 23 -3.94 15.35 -21.92
C VAL A 23 -4.52 15.82 -20.59
N CYS A 24 -4.98 17.07 -20.48
CA CYS A 24 -5.43 17.63 -19.21
C CYS A 24 -6.87 17.17 -18.89
N PRO A 25 -7.07 16.31 -17.86
CA PRO A 25 -8.40 15.80 -17.55
C PRO A 25 -9.36 16.90 -17.07
N ASP A 26 -8.86 17.86 -16.29
CA ASP A 26 -9.64 18.98 -15.74
C ASP A 26 -9.87 20.12 -16.73
N ARG A 27 -9.27 20.04 -17.94
CA ARG A 27 -9.29 21.10 -18.95
C ARG A 27 -8.80 22.46 -18.40
N THR A 28 -7.87 22.42 -17.45
CA THR A 28 -7.21 23.59 -16.85
C THR A 28 -6.44 24.41 -17.87
N LEU A 29 -5.87 23.76 -18.88
CA LEU A 29 -5.02 24.38 -19.88
C LEU A 29 -5.81 24.65 -21.16
N CYS A 30 -5.55 25.79 -21.80
CA CYS A 30 -6.06 26.10 -23.13
C CYS A 30 -4.97 26.73 -24.02
N LEU A 31 -5.28 26.96 -25.30
CA LEU A 31 -4.44 27.73 -26.20
C LEU A 31 -4.95 29.17 -26.28
N THR A 32 -4.07 30.12 -26.01
CA THR A 32 -4.34 31.56 -26.18
C THR A 32 -3.38 32.09 -27.25
N GLY A 33 -3.89 32.29 -28.47
CA GLY A 33 -3.05 32.48 -29.65
C GLY A 33 -2.21 31.22 -29.91
N ASP A 34 -0.91 31.39 -30.10
CA ASP A 34 0.03 30.30 -30.43
C ASP A 34 0.72 29.69 -29.19
N LYS A 35 0.22 29.95 -27.97
CA LYS A 35 0.85 29.48 -26.72
C LYS A 35 -0.18 28.81 -25.82
N ALA A 36 0.29 27.82 -25.06
CA ALA A 36 -0.49 27.25 -23.97
C ALA A 36 -0.58 28.27 -22.82
N ALA A 37 -1.73 28.29 -22.14
CA ALA A 37 -1.98 29.11 -20.98
C ALA A 37 -2.84 28.34 -19.97
N VAL A 38 -2.83 28.79 -18.71
CA VAL A 38 -3.77 28.30 -17.70
C VAL A 38 -5.05 29.11 -17.77
N CYS A 39 -6.16 28.43 -18.03
CA CYS A 39 -7.46 29.05 -18.31
C CYS A 39 -8.56 28.58 -17.34
N GLY A 40 -8.37 27.43 -16.68
CA GLY A 40 -9.27 26.90 -15.66
C GLY A 40 -8.85 27.27 -14.24
N THR A 41 -9.77 27.07 -13.29
CA THR A 41 -9.55 27.33 -11.85
C THR A 41 -9.15 26.08 -11.07
N GLU A 42 -9.40 24.89 -11.62
CA GLU A 42 -9.14 23.60 -10.99
C GLU A 42 -7.90 22.94 -11.58
N CYS A 43 -7.16 22.18 -10.78
CA CYS A 43 -6.05 21.33 -11.22
C CYS A 43 -5.76 20.25 -10.17
N ILE A 44 -5.80 18.97 -10.57
CA ILE A 44 -5.46 17.83 -9.70
C ILE A 44 -3.96 17.53 -9.60
N SER A 45 -3.09 18.38 -10.15
CA SER A 45 -1.62 18.22 -10.08
C SER A 45 -1.09 16.85 -10.56
N CYS A 46 -1.74 16.22 -11.54
CA CYS A 46 -1.35 14.88 -12.03
C CYS A 46 -0.04 14.85 -12.85
N GLY A 47 0.49 16.01 -13.26
CA GLY A 47 1.77 16.10 -13.98
C GLY A 47 1.73 15.64 -15.44
N HIS A 48 0.62 15.11 -15.97
CA HIS A 48 0.53 14.64 -17.37
C HIS A 48 0.92 15.71 -18.40
N CYS A 49 0.53 16.96 -18.16
CA CYS A 49 0.86 18.09 -19.03
C CYS A 49 2.36 18.43 -19.03
N GLN A 50 3.05 18.23 -17.91
CA GLN A 50 4.52 18.32 -17.82
C GLN A 50 5.17 17.15 -18.56
N ALA A 51 4.71 15.92 -18.30
CA ALA A 51 5.29 14.71 -18.88
C ALA A 51 5.17 14.66 -20.42
N VAL A 52 4.08 15.17 -20.99
CA VAL A 52 3.88 15.19 -22.46
C VAL A 52 4.59 16.36 -23.15
N CYS A 53 5.10 17.35 -22.41
CA CYS A 53 5.63 18.57 -23.01
C CYS A 53 7.02 18.35 -23.64
N PRO A 54 7.16 18.44 -24.99
CA PRO A 54 8.43 18.11 -25.65
C PRO A 54 9.54 19.14 -25.39
N THR A 55 9.19 20.35 -24.95
CA THR A 55 10.16 21.44 -24.69
C THR A 55 10.35 21.72 -23.21
N GLY A 56 9.69 20.95 -22.32
CA GLY A 56 9.71 21.22 -20.89
C GLY A 56 9.14 22.60 -20.52
N ALA A 57 8.21 23.13 -21.33
CA ALA A 57 7.56 24.41 -21.08
C ALA A 57 6.49 24.37 -19.98
N VAL A 58 6.04 23.16 -19.58
CA VAL A 58 5.03 22.98 -18.54
C VAL A 58 5.69 22.42 -17.29
N SER A 59 5.39 23.02 -16.12
CA SER A 59 5.80 22.48 -14.83
C SER A 59 4.60 22.32 -13.88
N VAL A 60 4.60 21.24 -13.11
CA VAL A 60 3.64 20.86 -12.09
C VAL A 60 4.41 20.42 -10.84
N SER A 61 4.00 20.89 -9.67
CA SER A 61 4.63 20.52 -8.40
C SER A 61 3.87 19.37 -7.73
N PRO A 62 4.55 18.39 -7.11
CA PRO A 62 6.01 18.16 -7.08
C PRO A 62 6.53 17.38 -8.30
N ALA A 63 7.82 17.54 -8.65
CA ALA A 63 8.36 17.14 -9.96
C ALA A 63 9.26 15.89 -9.98
N ALA A 64 9.82 15.42 -8.86
CA ALA A 64 10.71 14.24 -8.82
C ALA A 64 10.73 13.57 -7.44
N MET A 65 10.95 12.25 -7.39
CA MET A 65 11.22 11.51 -6.16
C MET A 65 12.72 11.39 -5.95
N ASP A 66 13.18 11.45 -4.71
CA ASP A 66 14.60 11.26 -4.36
C ASP A 66 14.77 9.89 -3.70
N PHE A 67 15.41 8.96 -4.41
CA PHE A 67 15.66 7.60 -3.93
C PHE A 67 17.08 7.47 -3.39
N ALA A 68 17.22 6.90 -2.21
CA ALA A 68 18.51 6.75 -1.53
C ALA A 68 19.31 5.53 -2.01
N THR A 69 18.63 4.46 -2.43
CA THR A 69 19.25 3.16 -2.73
C THR A 69 19.50 2.90 -4.21
N PHE A 70 18.90 3.70 -5.10
CA PHE A 70 19.12 3.63 -6.54
C PHE A 70 18.86 4.98 -7.21
N ARG A 71 19.33 5.13 -8.44
CA ARG A 71 19.09 6.34 -9.23
C ARG A 71 17.84 6.16 -10.10
N GLU A 72 16.89 7.08 -9.99
CA GLU A 72 15.71 7.10 -10.85
C GLU A 72 16.06 7.44 -12.31
N GLU A 73 15.44 6.73 -13.25
CA GLU A 73 15.42 7.08 -14.66
C GLU A 73 14.10 7.76 -15.00
N LEU A 74 14.18 9.06 -15.29
CA LEU A 74 13.01 9.91 -15.58
C LEU A 74 12.56 9.84 -17.05
N HIS A 75 13.21 9.01 -17.87
CA HIS A 75 12.80 8.83 -19.26
C HIS A 75 11.53 8.01 -19.33
N TRP A 76 10.58 8.45 -20.16
CA TRP A 76 9.33 7.74 -20.37
C TRP A 76 9.59 6.35 -20.97
N LEU A 77 9.02 5.31 -20.35
CA LEU A 77 8.99 3.96 -20.90
C LEU A 77 7.75 3.78 -21.79
N PRO A 78 7.89 3.63 -23.12
CA PRO A 78 6.73 3.54 -24.00
C PRO A 78 5.89 2.28 -23.79
N PHE A 79 4.63 2.35 -24.23
CA PHE A 79 3.71 1.21 -24.16
C PHE A 79 4.26 0.02 -24.97
N GLY A 80 4.45 -1.11 -24.30
CA GLY A 80 4.95 -2.34 -24.92
C GLY A 80 6.47 -2.54 -24.85
N ASP A 81 7.22 -1.56 -24.35
CA ASP A 81 8.70 -1.59 -24.36
C ASP A 81 9.32 -2.21 -23.09
N PHE A 82 8.50 -2.68 -22.14
CA PHE A 82 9.00 -3.41 -20.97
C PHE A 82 9.17 -4.91 -21.25
N ASP A 83 10.16 -5.55 -20.64
CA ASP A 83 10.30 -7.01 -20.66
C ASP A 83 9.18 -7.69 -19.84
N LEU A 84 8.11 -8.05 -20.54
CA LEU A 84 6.95 -8.76 -19.98
C LEU A 84 7.34 -10.09 -19.32
N VAL A 85 8.32 -10.82 -19.87
CA VAL A 85 8.72 -12.12 -19.32
C VAL A 85 9.38 -11.93 -17.95
N SER A 86 10.27 -10.95 -17.83
CA SER A 86 10.86 -10.61 -16.53
C SER A 86 9.83 -10.06 -15.55
N LEU A 87 8.87 -9.24 -16.00
CA LEU A 87 7.79 -8.74 -15.14
C LEU A 87 6.99 -9.89 -14.52
N VAL A 88 6.52 -10.81 -15.38
CA VAL A 88 5.72 -11.95 -14.93
C VAL A 88 6.56 -12.87 -14.05
N ARG A 89 7.84 -13.07 -14.37
CA ARG A 89 8.75 -13.85 -13.51
C ARG A 89 8.89 -13.22 -12.13
N LEU A 90 9.06 -11.90 -12.02
CA LEU A 90 9.09 -11.18 -10.74
C LEU A 90 7.80 -11.39 -9.95
N MET A 91 6.65 -11.14 -10.58
CA MET A 91 5.33 -11.29 -9.97
C MET A 91 5.07 -12.73 -9.50
N ARG A 92 5.53 -13.73 -10.24
CA ARG A 92 5.40 -15.16 -9.88
C ARG A 92 6.40 -15.62 -8.83
N SER A 93 7.56 -14.98 -8.75
CA SER A 93 8.62 -15.29 -7.78
C SER A 93 8.34 -14.69 -6.41
N ARG A 94 7.63 -13.55 -6.35
CA ARG A 94 7.20 -12.92 -5.12
C ARG A 94 6.18 -13.76 -4.35
N ARG A 95 6.47 -14.03 -3.08
CA ARG A 95 5.71 -14.95 -2.21
C ARG A 95 5.63 -14.38 -0.80
N SER A 96 4.69 -14.88 0.02
CA SER A 96 4.64 -14.53 1.44
C SER A 96 5.84 -15.14 2.17
N CYS A 97 6.81 -14.31 2.55
CA CYS A 97 7.97 -14.69 3.35
C CYS A 97 7.57 -14.84 4.82
N ARG A 98 7.81 -16.01 5.41
CA ARG A 98 7.40 -16.32 6.79
C ARG A 98 8.55 -16.88 7.63
N ASN A 99 9.77 -16.52 7.24
CA ASN A 99 10.98 -16.84 7.96
C ASN A 99 12.05 -15.83 7.50
N PHE A 100 12.36 -14.91 8.39
CA PHE A 100 13.30 -13.83 8.11
C PHE A 100 14.61 -14.08 8.85
N THR A 101 15.71 -13.63 8.26
CA THR A 101 16.98 -13.51 8.99
C THR A 101 16.91 -12.35 9.99
N GLU A 102 17.84 -12.30 10.93
CA GLU A 102 17.97 -11.19 11.90
C GLU A 102 18.59 -9.91 11.30
N GLN A 103 19.04 -9.95 10.04
CA GLN A 103 19.63 -8.80 9.37
C GLN A 103 18.63 -7.63 9.33
N PRO A 104 19.00 -6.44 9.85
CA PRO A 104 18.12 -5.27 9.81
C PRO A 104 17.95 -4.76 8.37
N VAL A 105 16.82 -4.11 8.13
CA VAL A 105 16.56 -3.37 6.88
C VAL A 105 16.85 -1.90 7.15
N SER A 106 17.61 -1.23 6.30
CA SER A 106 17.92 0.20 6.48
C SER A 106 16.67 1.06 6.29
N LEU A 107 16.63 2.19 7.00
CA LEU A 107 15.58 3.20 6.84
C LEU A 107 15.49 3.71 5.40
N ASP A 108 16.63 4.00 4.77
CA ASP A 108 16.70 4.41 3.36
C ASP A 108 15.93 3.46 2.43
N LEU A 109 16.07 2.15 2.65
CA LEU A 109 15.39 1.13 1.86
C LEU A 109 13.89 1.13 2.15
N LEU A 110 13.50 1.23 3.44
CA LEU A 110 12.09 1.30 3.83
C LEU A 110 11.39 2.56 3.30
N GLU A 111 12.07 3.71 3.31
CA GLU A 111 11.56 4.96 2.75
C GLU A 111 11.48 4.91 1.21
N ASP A 112 12.47 4.31 0.55
CA ASP A 112 12.40 4.08 -0.89
C ASP A 112 11.23 3.20 -1.27
N LEU A 113 10.90 2.18 -0.46
CA LEU A 113 9.68 1.39 -0.65
C LEU A 113 8.42 2.25 -0.51
N VAL A 114 8.37 3.16 0.45
CA VAL A 114 7.25 4.12 0.57
C VAL A 114 7.12 4.95 -0.70
N ARG A 115 8.21 5.56 -1.18
CA ARG A 115 8.26 6.34 -2.42
C ARG A 115 7.79 5.51 -3.62
N ILE A 116 8.27 4.27 -3.77
CA ILE A 116 7.79 3.36 -4.83
C ILE A 116 6.29 3.06 -4.66
N GLY A 117 5.80 2.89 -3.43
CA GLY A 117 4.38 2.74 -3.14
C GLY A 117 3.53 3.89 -3.69
N THR A 118 4.02 5.13 -3.58
CA THR A 118 3.31 6.33 -4.07
C THR A 118 3.19 6.42 -5.59
N THR A 119 3.92 5.60 -6.34
CA THR A 119 3.79 5.52 -7.81
C THR A 119 2.52 4.78 -8.25
N ALA A 120 1.77 4.19 -7.32
CA ALA A 120 0.48 3.59 -7.61
C ALA A 120 -0.54 4.64 -8.08
N PRO A 121 -1.53 4.26 -8.91
CA PRO A 121 -2.64 5.14 -9.24
C PRO A 121 -3.62 5.24 -8.07
N SER A 122 -4.18 6.43 -7.83
CA SER A 122 -5.19 6.67 -6.79
C SER A 122 -6.51 7.18 -7.39
N GLY A 123 -7.62 6.88 -6.72
CA GLY A 123 -8.92 7.44 -7.05
C GLY A 123 -8.84 8.98 -7.07
N THR A 124 -9.29 9.59 -8.18
CA THR A 124 -9.25 11.03 -8.45
C THR A 124 -7.86 11.70 -8.35
N ASN A 125 -6.78 10.91 -8.41
CA ASN A 125 -5.42 11.36 -8.07
C ASN A 125 -5.31 11.96 -6.65
N SER A 126 -6.15 11.50 -5.71
CA SER A 126 -6.19 12.04 -4.34
C SER A 126 -4.91 11.82 -3.54
N GLN A 127 -4.14 10.78 -3.90
CA GLN A 127 -2.87 10.39 -3.25
C GLN A 127 -3.00 10.32 -1.71
N GLY A 128 -4.17 9.88 -1.23
CA GLY A 128 -4.53 9.89 0.19
C GLY A 128 -3.90 8.77 1.02
N TRP A 129 -2.91 8.05 0.50
CA TRP A 129 -2.21 6.97 1.21
C TRP A 129 -1.35 7.49 2.35
N THR A 130 -1.27 6.69 3.41
CA THR A 130 -0.42 6.96 4.56
C THR A 130 0.44 5.75 4.89
N PHE A 131 1.63 5.99 5.45
CA PHE A 131 2.62 4.96 5.70
C PHE A 131 3.17 5.08 7.11
N THR A 132 3.24 3.98 7.84
CA THR A 132 3.88 3.92 9.17
C THR A 132 4.92 2.81 9.16
N ILE A 133 6.17 3.15 9.46
CA ILE A 133 7.27 2.20 9.57
C ILE A 133 7.48 1.87 11.05
N VAL A 134 7.49 0.57 11.36
CA VAL A 134 7.80 0.02 12.69
C VAL A 134 9.08 -0.78 12.56
N GLU A 135 10.16 -0.19 13.02
CA GLU A 135 11.49 -0.76 13.13
C GLU A 135 12.20 -0.07 14.32
N PRO A 136 13.20 -0.69 14.95
CA PRO A 136 13.79 -1.99 14.67
C PRO A 136 12.94 -3.16 15.22
N ARG A 137 13.51 -4.38 15.20
CA ARG A 137 12.83 -5.64 15.57
C ARG A 137 12.16 -5.58 16.94
N GLU A 138 12.76 -4.92 17.93
CA GLU A 138 12.14 -4.78 19.26
C GLU A 138 10.80 -4.04 19.23
N GLU A 139 10.65 -3.03 18.38
CA GLU A 139 9.39 -2.30 18.21
C GLU A 139 8.36 -3.16 17.47
N VAL A 140 8.79 -3.99 16.51
CA VAL A 140 7.93 -5.01 15.89
C VAL A 140 7.40 -6.00 16.95
N ILE A 141 8.24 -6.44 17.88
CA ILE A 141 7.82 -7.32 18.99
C ILE A 141 6.83 -6.61 19.92
N ARG A 142 7.10 -5.34 20.27
CA ARG A 142 6.19 -4.53 21.10
C ARG A 142 4.83 -4.36 20.43
N PHE A 143 4.80 -4.09 19.13
CA PHE A 143 3.59 -4.04 18.35
C PHE A 143 2.87 -5.40 18.33
N GLY A 144 3.60 -6.49 18.12
CA GLY A 144 3.06 -7.86 18.15
C GLY A 144 2.42 -8.23 19.49
N ASN A 145 3.01 -7.81 20.61
CA ASN A 145 2.43 -8.01 21.94
C ASN A 145 1.08 -7.29 22.12
N GLN A 146 0.91 -6.10 21.51
CA GLN A 146 -0.37 -5.38 21.57
C GLN A 146 -1.44 -6.08 20.73
N VAL A 147 -1.09 -6.56 19.54
CA VAL A 147 -1.97 -7.39 18.71
C VAL A 147 -2.35 -8.67 19.44
N ALA A 148 -1.39 -9.33 20.09
CA ALA A 148 -1.64 -10.52 20.91
C ALA A 148 -2.59 -10.24 22.08
N ALA A 149 -2.45 -9.09 22.76
CA ALA A 149 -3.33 -8.69 23.85
C ALA A 149 -4.78 -8.44 23.39
N PHE A 150 -4.98 -7.85 22.20
CA PHE A 150 -6.29 -7.73 21.58
C PHE A 150 -6.92 -9.10 21.34
N PHE A 151 -6.21 -10.00 20.66
CA PHE A 151 -6.74 -11.32 20.35
C PHE A 151 -6.93 -12.22 21.58
N SER A 152 -6.11 -12.06 22.62
CA SER A 152 -6.31 -12.77 23.89
C SER A 152 -7.63 -12.36 24.54
N ARG A 153 -7.97 -11.06 24.55
CA ARG A 153 -9.28 -10.58 25.04
C ARG A 153 -10.43 -11.11 24.19
N LEU A 154 -10.28 -11.05 22.86
CA LEU A 154 -11.31 -11.56 21.94
C LEU A 154 -11.54 -13.07 22.08
N ASN A 155 -10.48 -13.85 22.26
CA ASN A 155 -10.58 -15.28 22.53
C ASN A 155 -11.30 -15.58 23.84
N ASN A 156 -11.03 -14.84 24.91
CA ASN A 156 -11.71 -15.01 26.19
C ASN A 156 -13.23 -14.77 26.06
N LEU A 157 -13.62 -13.72 25.32
CA LEU A 157 -15.03 -13.46 25.03
C LEU A 157 -15.65 -14.57 24.17
N ALA A 158 -14.95 -15.00 23.12
CA ALA A 158 -15.42 -16.04 22.20
C ALA A 158 -15.50 -17.43 22.83
N ALA A 159 -14.73 -17.69 23.90
CA ALA A 159 -14.78 -18.96 24.62
C ALA A 159 -16.11 -19.14 25.39
N ASN A 160 -16.77 -18.06 25.79
CA ASN A 160 -18.02 -18.12 26.56
C ASN A 160 -19.23 -18.43 25.65
N PRO A 161 -19.90 -19.59 25.80
CA PRO A 161 -21.05 -19.96 24.96
C PRO A 161 -22.23 -18.99 25.06
N LEU A 162 -22.47 -18.39 26.24
CA LEU A 162 -23.55 -17.43 26.45
C LEU A 162 -23.30 -16.14 25.67
N LEU A 163 -22.06 -15.63 25.68
CA LEU A 163 -21.69 -14.44 24.90
C LEU A 163 -21.80 -14.69 23.39
N ARG A 164 -21.45 -15.90 22.93
CA ARG A 164 -21.67 -16.28 21.52
C ARG A 164 -23.17 -16.32 21.17
N LEU A 165 -24.00 -16.87 22.05
CA LEU A 165 -25.46 -16.89 21.84
C LEU A 165 -26.03 -15.47 21.81
N ALA A 166 -25.64 -14.63 22.75
CA ALA A 166 -26.05 -13.23 22.81
C ALA A 166 -25.60 -12.45 21.56
N SER A 167 -24.34 -12.58 21.13
CA SER A 167 -23.85 -11.98 19.88
C SER A 167 -24.71 -12.40 18.70
N ARG A 168 -25.05 -13.69 18.59
CA ARG A 168 -25.87 -14.19 17.48
C ARG A 168 -27.26 -13.56 17.45
N LEU A 169 -27.87 -13.31 18.61
CA LEU A 169 -29.21 -12.73 18.72
C LEU A 169 -29.23 -11.21 18.46
N PHE A 170 -28.18 -10.47 18.83
CA PHE A 170 -28.21 -9.00 18.82
C PHE A 170 -27.23 -8.31 17.86
N ALA A 171 -26.13 -8.98 17.47
CA ALA A 171 -25.04 -8.39 16.65
C ALA A 171 -24.65 -9.28 15.44
N GLY A 172 -25.47 -10.29 15.15
CA GLY A 172 -25.18 -11.35 14.20
C GLY A 172 -24.11 -12.33 14.70
N ASP A 173 -23.95 -13.45 13.97
CA ASP A 173 -23.02 -14.54 14.35
C ASP A 173 -21.54 -14.19 14.15
N ARG A 174 -21.11 -12.95 14.40
CA ARG A 174 -19.72 -12.50 14.25
C ARG A 174 -18.80 -13.26 15.21
N LEU A 175 -19.14 -13.30 16.49
CA LEU A 175 -18.32 -13.96 17.51
C LEU A 175 -18.31 -15.49 17.34
N GLY A 176 -19.43 -16.09 16.92
CA GLY A 176 -19.50 -17.52 16.63
C GLY A 176 -18.71 -17.90 15.37
N ARG A 177 -18.77 -17.10 14.29
CA ARG A 177 -17.89 -17.28 13.12
C ARG A 177 -16.42 -17.14 13.48
N TYR A 178 -16.07 -16.12 14.28
CA TYR A 178 -14.71 -15.96 14.77
C TYR A 178 -14.23 -17.20 15.54
N TYR A 179 -15.06 -17.71 16.46
CA TYR A 179 -14.73 -18.89 17.25
C TYR A 179 -14.48 -20.12 16.37
N ARG A 180 -15.31 -20.36 15.35
CA ARG A 180 -15.16 -21.53 14.48
C ARG A 180 -13.96 -21.41 13.54
N SER A 181 -13.70 -20.23 12.99
CA SER A 181 -12.70 -20.04 11.93
C SER A 181 -11.30 -19.65 12.42
N TYR A 182 -11.20 -18.94 13.56
CA TYR A 182 -9.94 -18.30 13.97
C TYR A 182 -9.48 -18.63 15.39
N TYR A 183 -10.40 -18.90 16.33
CA TYR A 183 -10.03 -19.15 17.74
C TYR A 183 -8.96 -20.24 17.92
N PRO A 184 -9.02 -21.43 17.29
CA PRO A 184 -8.02 -22.47 17.50
C PRO A 184 -6.62 -22.04 17.04
N THR A 185 -6.54 -21.38 15.88
CA THR A 185 -5.28 -20.90 15.30
C THR A 185 -4.66 -19.82 16.16
N ILE A 186 -5.48 -18.86 16.63
CA ILE A 186 -5.02 -17.75 17.48
C ILE A 186 -4.61 -18.27 18.85
N ALA A 187 -5.40 -19.15 19.48
CA ALA A 187 -5.08 -19.73 20.79
C ALA A 187 -3.73 -20.46 20.75
N ARG A 188 -3.50 -21.27 19.70
CA ARG A 188 -2.21 -21.94 19.48
C ARG A 188 -1.08 -20.93 19.24
N GLY A 189 -1.31 -19.88 18.45
CA GLY A 189 -0.30 -18.84 18.23
C GLY A 189 0.10 -18.09 19.50
N LEU A 190 -0.87 -17.78 20.35
CA LEU A 190 -0.62 -17.14 21.66
C LEU A 190 0.13 -18.07 22.61
N ALA A 191 -0.19 -19.37 22.63
CA ALA A 191 0.53 -20.36 23.44
C ALA A 191 1.98 -20.52 22.97
N GLU A 192 2.22 -20.72 21.67
CA GLU A 192 3.57 -20.83 21.10
C GLU A 192 4.41 -19.57 21.37
N TRP A 193 3.81 -18.38 21.32
CA TRP A 193 4.52 -17.15 21.69
C TRP A 193 4.92 -17.11 23.17
N ARG A 194 3.98 -17.42 24.09
CA ARG A 194 4.23 -17.35 25.54
C ARG A 194 5.19 -18.43 26.03
N GLU A 195 5.08 -19.64 25.49
CA GLU A 195 5.81 -20.82 25.98
C GLU A 195 7.15 -21.01 25.27
N GLN A 196 7.22 -20.67 23.97
CA GLN A 196 8.38 -20.99 23.12
C GLN A 196 9.05 -19.75 22.52
N GLY A 197 8.50 -18.55 22.73
CA GLY A 197 9.00 -17.30 22.13
C GLY A 197 8.84 -17.26 20.60
N ARG A 198 7.99 -18.13 20.02
CA ARG A 198 7.88 -18.26 18.57
C ARG A 198 6.99 -17.17 17.97
N ASP A 199 7.59 -16.22 17.24
CA ASP A 199 6.83 -15.19 16.53
C ASP A 199 6.13 -15.75 15.30
N ARG A 200 4.84 -16.05 15.43
CA ARG A 200 3.98 -16.44 14.30
C ARG A 200 3.33 -15.28 13.57
N LEU A 201 3.28 -14.10 14.19
CA LEU A 201 2.54 -12.97 13.66
C LEU A 201 3.38 -12.25 12.61
N PHE A 202 4.62 -11.93 12.94
CA PHE A 202 5.56 -11.24 12.06
C PHE A 202 6.70 -12.13 11.58
N HIS A 203 6.73 -13.40 11.99
CA HIS A 203 7.64 -14.41 11.45
C HIS A 203 9.14 -14.10 11.63
N GLY A 204 9.49 -13.31 12.65
CA GLY A 204 10.86 -12.86 12.86
C GLY A 204 11.26 -11.62 12.06
N ALA A 205 10.33 -10.97 11.35
CA ALA A 205 10.64 -9.80 10.53
C ALA A 205 11.28 -8.67 11.35
N PRO A 206 12.42 -8.10 10.90
CA PRO A 206 13.06 -6.97 11.54
C PRO A 206 12.27 -5.66 11.41
N ALA A 207 11.42 -5.52 10.39
CA ALA A 207 10.62 -4.33 10.15
C ALA A 207 9.17 -4.68 9.77
N VAL A 208 8.25 -3.77 10.05
CA VAL A 208 6.85 -3.83 9.62
C VAL A 208 6.45 -2.48 9.04
N MET A 209 5.80 -2.49 7.88
CA MET A 209 5.23 -1.30 7.26
C MET A 209 3.71 -1.39 7.24
N LEU A 210 3.04 -0.36 7.73
CA LEU A 210 1.60 -0.23 7.67
C LEU A 210 1.28 0.70 6.51
N VAL A 211 0.32 0.29 5.67
CA VAL A 211 -0.19 1.09 4.57
C VAL A 211 -1.65 1.39 4.86
N GLY A 212 -1.94 2.67 4.97
CA GLY A 212 -3.25 3.21 5.24
C GLY A 212 -3.70 4.19 4.17
N GLY A 213 -4.83 4.83 4.44
CA GLY A 213 -5.33 5.94 3.68
C GLY A 213 -6.23 6.82 4.54
N ARG A 214 -6.31 8.10 4.17
CA ARG A 214 -7.22 9.06 4.79
C ARG A 214 -8.67 8.66 4.54
N ASP A 215 -9.50 8.78 5.57
CA ASP A 215 -10.92 8.43 5.51
C ASP A 215 -11.72 9.34 4.57
N ASP A 216 -11.19 10.53 4.24
CA ASP A 216 -11.78 11.49 3.31
C ASP A 216 -11.30 11.33 1.85
N ALA A 217 -10.42 10.35 1.57
CA ALA A 217 -10.00 10.05 0.20
C ALA A 217 -11.10 9.34 -0.60
N SER A 218 -10.99 9.35 -1.93
CA SER A 218 -12.04 8.79 -2.80
C SER A 218 -12.16 7.26 -2.71
N CYS A 219 -11.02 6.55 -2.71
CA CYS A 219 -10.97 5.08 -2.70
C CYS A 219 -9.84 4.57 -1.77
N PRO A 220 -9.84 4.93 -0.47
CA PRO A 220 -8.66 4.77 0.39
C PRO A 220 -8.21 3.30 0.54
N ALA A 221 -9.15 2.35 0.50
CA ALA A 221 -8.83 0.94 0.63
C ALA A 221 -8.16 0.39 -0.63
N GLU A 222 -8.72 0.69 -1.80
CA GLU A 222 -8.20 0.29 -3.12
C GLU A 222 -6.82 0.92 -3.36
N ASP A 223 -6.71 2.21 -3.09
CA ASP A 223 -5.49 2.99 -3.21
C ASP A 223 -4.38 2.36 -2.35
N ALA A 224 -4.63 2.16 -1.05
CA ALA A 224 -3.65 1.54 -0.15
C ALA A 224 -3.21 0.12 -0.59
N MET A 225 -4.11 -0.66 -1.19
CA MET A 225 -3.78 -1.99 -1.70
C MET A 225 -2.96 -1.96 -2.99
N LEU A 226 -3.18 -0.98 -3.87
CA LEU A 226 -2.37 -0.75 -5.07
C LEU A 226 -0.94 -0.32 -4.69
N ALA A 227 -0.82 0.64 -3.76
CA ALA A 227 0.47 1.05 -3.20
C ALA A 227 1.19 -0.14 -2.54
N SER A 228 0.46 -0.94 -1.76
CA SER A 228 0.99 -2.18 -1.16
C SER A 228 1.52 -3.13 -2.23
N GLN A 229 0.80 -3.33 -3.34
CA GLN A 229 1.25 -4.23 -4.41
C GLN A 229 2.57 -3.75 -5.06
N ASN A 230 2.75 -2.44 -5.25
CA ASN A 230 4.01 -1.87 -5.73
C ASN A 230 5.14 -2.14 -4.73
N ILE A 231 4.92 -1.86 -3.44
CA ILE A 231 5.87 -2.16 -2.35
C ILE A 231 6.27 -3.63 -2.35
N LEU A 232 5.31 -4.54 -2.47
CA LEU A 232 5.55 -5.98 -2.42
C LEU A 232 6.45 -6.47 -3.57
N LEU A 233 6.29 -5.92 -4.78
CA LEU A 233 7.11 -6.25 -5.95
C LEU A 233 8.49 -5.59 -5.86
N ALA A 234 8.53 -4.33 -5.46
CA ALA A 234 9.77 -3.58 -5.27
C ALA A 234 10.66 -4.21 -4.19
N ALA A 235 10.09 -4.56 -3.04
CA ALA A 235 10.81 -5.26 -1.98
C ALA A 235 11.45 -6.55 -2.50
N HIS A 236 10.74 -7.33 -3.33
CA HIS A 236 11.30 -8.53 -3.95
C HIS A 236 12.46 -8.22 -4.91
N ALA A 237 12.34 -7.16 -5.73
CA ALA A 237 13.41 -6.72 -6.62
C ALA A 237 14.65 -6.22 -5.84
N MET A 238 14.44 -5.63 -4.65
CA MET A 238 15.49 -5.18 -3.73
C MET A 238 16.06 -6.32 -2.85
N GLY A 239 15.63 -7.57 -3.05
CA GLY A 239 16.14 -8.74 -2.32
C GLY A 239 15.45 -9.01 -0.97
N LEU A 240 14.37 -8.30 -0.65
CA LEU A 240 13.57 -8.50 0.55
C LEU A 240 12.41 -9.48 0.35
N GLY A 241 12.09 -10.19 1.42
CA GLY A 241 10.85 -10.92 1.59
C GLY A 241 9.77 -10.04 2.20
N THR A 242 8.51 -10.33 1.86
CA THR A 242 7.34 -9.63 2.42
C THR A 242 6.22 -10.59 2.80
N CYS A 243 5.44 -10.25 3.83
CA CYS A 243 4.20 -10.95 4.14
C CYS A 243 3.12 -10.01 4.66
N LEU A 244 1.93 -10.06 4.04
CA LEU A 244 0.75 -9.35 4.53
C LEU A 244 0.20 -10.03 5.80
N ILE A 245 0.01 -9.23 6.85
CA ILE A 245 -0.40 -9.68 8.18
C ILE A 245 -1.83 -9.19 8.46
N GLY A 246 -2.81 -9.94 7.95
CA GLY A 246 -4.23 -9.59 8.10
C GLY A 246 -4.72 -9.52 9.56
N PHE A 247 -4.13 -10.30 10.46
CA PHE A 247 -4.46 -10.23 11.90
C PHE A 247 -4.12 -8.87 12.51
N ALA A 248 -3.02 -8.24 12.08
CA ALA A 248 -2.64 -6.92 12.58
C ALA A 248 -3.60 -5.83 12.05
N VAL A 249 -4.02 -5.90 10.78
CA VAL A 249 -5.06 -5.02 10.22
C VAL A 249 -6.35 -5.12 11.04
N GLU A 250 -6.79 -6.34 11.34
CA GLU A 250 -8.03 -6.59 12.09
C GLU A 250 -7.95 -6.05 13.53
N ALA A 251 -6.80 -6.20 14.19
CA ALA A 251 -6.58 -5.64 15.52
C ALA A 251 -6.60 -4.10 15.52
N ILE A 252 -5.89 -3.47 14.58
CA ILE A 252 -5.85 -2.00 14.44
C ILE A 252 -7.24 -1.43 14.17
N ARG A 253 -8.04 -2.10 13.34
CA ARG A 253 -9.41 -1.68 13.01
C ARG A 253 -10.33 -1.60 14.23
N HIS A 254 -10.12 -2.48 15.22
CA HIS A 254 -11.01 -2.62 16.37
C HIS A 254 -10.42 -2.09 17.69
N GLU A 255 -9.18 -1.60 17.68
CA GLU A 255 -8.49 -1.09 18.86
C GLU A 255 -7.96 0.34 18.62
N PRO A 256 -8.76 1.39 18.88
CA PRO A 256 -8.31 2.78 18.71
C PRO A 256 -7.05 3.12 19.52
N ALA A 257 -6.85 2.49 20.69
CA ALA A 257 -5.64 2.66 21.49
C ALA A 257 -4.38 2.16 20.77
N LEU A 258 -4.51 1.14 19.91
CA LEU A 258 -3.40 0.62 19.10
C LEU A 258 -3.01 1.62 18.00
N LYS A 259 -3.99 2.26 17.35
CA LYS A 259 -3.73 3.35 16.39
C LYS A 259 -2.95 4.50 17.04
N ALA A 260 -3.40 4.96 18.20
CA ALA A 260 -2.76 6.07 18.90
C ALA A 260 -1.30 5.77 19.27
N ARG A 261 -0.99 4.53 19.71
CA ARG A 261 0.37 4.11 20.05
C ARG A 261 1.30 4.01 18.85
N LEU A 262 0.75 3.74 17.67
CA LEU A 262 1.46 3.75 16.38
C LEU A 262 1.54 5.15 15.77
N VAL A 263 1.10 6.19 16.50
CA VAL A 263 1.08 7.58 16.03
C VAL A 263 0.26 7.73 14.73
N ILE A 264 -0.76 6.90 14.55
CA ILE A 264 -1.69 7.00 13.42
C ILE A 264 -2.74 8.07 13.77
N PRO A 265 -2.85 9.16 13.00
CA PRO A 265 -3.82 10.22 13.23
C PRO A 265 -5.28 9.75 13.19
N VAL A 266 -6.16 10.56 13.80
CA VAL A 266 -7.60 10.43 13.61
C VAL A 266 -7.95 10.78 12.17
N GLY A 267 -8.86 10.03 11.55
CA GLY A 267 -9.22 10.20 10.14
C GLY A 267 -8.32 9.40 9.18
N GLU A 268 -7.51 8.48 9.69
CA GLU A 268 -6.75 7.54 8.87
C GLU A 268 -7.10 6.09 9.24
N SER A 269 -7.16 5.24 8.21
CA SER A 269 -7.44 3.81 8.34
C SER A 269 -6.34 2.96 7.72
N ILE A 270 -5.98 1.86 8.38
CA ILE A 270 -4.94 0.93 7.91
C ILE A 270 -5.60 -0.20 7.13
N TYR A 271 -5.10 -0.46 5.92
CA TYR A 271 -5.63 -1.47 5.00
C TYR A 271 -4.66 -2.63 4.78
N ALA A 272 -3.35 -2.39 4.94
CA ALA A 272 -2.33 -3.43 4.90
C ALA A 272 -1.30 -3.28 6.03
N VAL A 273 -0.82 -4.42 6.52
CA VAL A 273 0.35 -4.51 7.40
C VAL A 273 1.31 -5.49 6.74
N ILE A 274 2.53 -5.06 6.44
CA ILE A 274 3.52 -5.80 5.66
C ILE A 274 4.73 -6.07 6.55
N ALA A 275 4.96 -7.33 6.90
CA ALA A 275 6.22 -7.76 7.50
C ALA A 275 7.33 -7.75 6.43
N LEU A 276 8.49 -7.18 6.75
CA LEU A 276 9.60 -6.92 5.82
C LEU A 276 10.94 -7.41 6.42
N GLY A 277 11.78 -8.02 5.59
CA GLY A 277 13.13 -8.44 5.97
C GLY A 277 13.78 -9.32 4.93
N TYR A 278 15.03 -9.71 5.16
CA TYR A 278 15.74 -10.65 4.28
C TYR A 278 15.23 -12.09 4.51
N PRO A 279 14.85 -12.82 3.45
CA PRO A 279 14.34 -14.18 3.58
C PRO A 279 15.45 -15.14 4.02
N ALA A 280 15.14 -16.04 4.96
CA ALA A 280 16.06 -17.09 5.36
C ALA A 280 16.08 -18.27 4.38
N GLU A 281 15.05 -18.42 3.54
CA GLU A 281 15.00 -19.46 2.50
C GLU A 281 15.36 -18.98 1.10
N LYS A 282 15.87 -19.92 0.30
CA LYS A 282 16.07 -19.76 -1.14
C LYS A 282 15.10 -20.66 -1.90
N TYR A 283 14.32 -20.07 -2.81
CA TYR A 283 13.41 -20.81 -3.67
C TYR A 283 14.06 -21.07 -5.03
N GLN A 284 13.90 -22.29 -5.54
CA GLN A 284 14.43 -22.70 -6.84
C GLN A 284 13.42 -22.52 -7.98
N GLN A 285 12.12 -22.46 -7.67
CA GLN A 285 11.03 -22.47 -8.65
C GLN A 285 9.85 -21.62 -8.19
N VAL A 286 9.04 -21.18 -9.15
CA VAL A 286 7.78 -20.47 -8.91
C VAL A 286 6.66 -21.43 -8.52
N CYS A 287 5.67 -20.95 -7.74
CA CYS A 287 4.49 -21.74 -7.41
C CYS A 287 3.40 -21.68 -8.49
N GLY A 288 2.53 -22.69 -8.49
CA GLY A 288 1.29 -22.69 -9.27
C GLY A 288 0.22 -21.73 -8.75
N ARG A 289 -0.80 -21.52 -9.57
CA ARG A 289 -2.04 -20.80 -9.24
C ARG A 289 -3.23 -21.64 -9.71
N LYS A 290 -4.38 -21.48 -9.05
CA LYS A 290 -5.63 -22.11 -9.48
C LYS A 290 -6.04 -21.53 -10.83
N ALA A 291 -6.62 -22.36 -11.70
CA ALA A 291 -7.23 -21.89 -12.93
C ALA A 291 -8.42 -20.95 -12.61
N VAL A 292 -8.59 -19.92 -13.44
CA VAL A 292 -9.71 -18.97 -13.37
C VAL A 292 -10.39 -18.95 -14.73
N THR A 293 -11.72 -18.95 -14.75
CA THR A 293 -12.53 -18.85 -15.97
C THR A 293 -13.17 -17.45 -16.02
N PRO A 294 -12.73 -16.57 -16.93
CA PRO A 294 -13.34 -15.26 -17.10
C PRO A 294 -14.80 -15.38 -17.56
N ARG A 295 -15.63 -14.40 -17.18
CA ARG A 295 -17.02 -14.28 -17.64
C ARG A 295 -17.10 -13.21 -18.72
N TYR A 296 -17.85 -13.48 -19.78
CA TYR A 296 -18.03 -12.58 -20.92
C TYR A 296 -19.51 -12.21 -21.08
N PRO A 297 -20.04 -11.31 -20.23
CA PRO A 297 -21.43 -10.87 -20.37
C PRO A 297 -21.60 -10.13 -21.69
N ARG A 298 -22.71 -10.39 -22.40
CA ARG A 298 -23.21 -9.50 -23.45
C ARG A 298 -24.38 -8.76 -22.84
N LEU A 299 -24.18 -7.48 -22.53
CA LEU A 299 -25.25 -6.63 -22.02
C LEU A 299 -26.18 -6.30 -23.18
N ALA A 300 -27.50 -6.40 -22.96
CA ALA A 300 -28.47 -5.85 -23.91
C ALA A 300 -28.43 -4.33 -23.83
N ASP A 301 -28.67 -3.68 -24.98
CA ASP A 301 -28.77 -2.22 -25.09
C ASP A 301 -29.89 -1.65 -24.21
#